data_AF-V5H8H1-F1
#
_entry.id   AF-V5H8H1-F1
#
_cell.length_a   1.000
_cell.length_b   1.000
_cell.length_c   1.000
_cell.angle_alpha   90.00
_cell.angle_beta   90.00
_cell.angle_gamma   90.00
#
_symmetry.space_group_name_H-M   'P 1'
#
loop_
_entity.id
_entity.type
_entity.pdbx_description
1 polymer ?
#
loop_
_entity_poly.entity_id
_entity_poly.type
_entity_poly.pdbx_seq_one_letter_code
_entity_poly.pdbx_strand_id
1 'polypeptide(L)'
;MNPLFVFPLIASYLYFVKVAGPRWMKNREPFEITNIIRVYNLGMVALNARFLYILLKKTYLPGGHYSLWCQGITGYMDEEMKGYYEGGWFFVAVKYVDFLDTVFFVLRKKFTHITHLHVIHHTIVAVNVWYWGLFAPEGQ
;
A
#
# COMPACT_ATOMS: atom_id res chain seq x y z
N MET A 1 2.89 -1.82 17.47
CA MET A 1 3.88 -1.39 16.44
C MET A 1 4.39 -0.01 16.82
N ASN A 2 5.68 0.28 16.70
CA ASN A 2 6.20 1.62 17.00
C ASN A 2 5.70 2.59 15.91
N PRO A 3 4.85 3.59 16.21
CA PRO A 3 4.26 4.46 15.19
C PRO A 3 5.29 5.21 14.35
N LEU A 4 6.53 5.32 14.83
CA LEU A 4 7.60 5.97 14.10
C LEU A 4 8.18 5.13 12.95
N PHE A 5 7.80 3.86 12.77
CA PHE A 5 8.38 2.99 11.73
C PHE A 5 8.11 3.48 10.30
N VAL A 6 7.02 4.23 10.07
CA VAL A 6 6.61 4.67 8.73
C VAL A 6 7.56 5.73 8.16
N PHE A 7 8.11 6.60 9.01
CA PHE A 7 9.01 7.68 8.60
C PHE A 7 10.36 7.17 8.05
N PRO A 8 11.12 6.30 8.73
CA PRO A 8 12.35 5.74 8.18
C PRO A 8 12.07 4.85 6.96
N LEU A 9 10.92 4.14 6.92
CA LEU A 9 10.52 3.36 5.76
C LEU A 9 10.37 4.27 4.52
N ILE A 10 9.58 5.34 4.63
CA ILE A 10 9.36 6.29 3.52
C ILE A 10 10.65 7.02 3.15
N ALA A 11 11.43 7.46 4.14
CA ALA A 11 12.70 8.13 3.90
C ALA A 11 13.66 7.21 3.12
N SER A 12 13.74 5.93 3.51
CA SER A 12 14.56 4.93 2.82
C SER A 12 14.08 4.68 1.38
N TYR A 13 12.76 4.62 1.17
CA TYR A 13 12.14 4.50 -0.14
C TYR A 13 12.47 5.69 -1.05
N LEU A 14 12.25 6.93 -0.57
CA LEU A 14 12.54 8.13 -1.33
C LEU A 14 14.03 8.24 -1.66
N TYR A 15 14.89 7.94 -0.68
CA TYR A 15 16.33 7.92 -0.88
C TYR A 15 16.74 6.89 -1.95
N PHE A 16 16.17 5.69 -1.89
CA PHE A 16 16.44 4.65 -2.89
C PHE A 16 15.98 5.07 -4.28
N VAL A 17 14.73 5.52 -4.44
CA VAL A 17 14.13 5.82 -5.74
C VAL A 17 14.76 7.06 -6.39
N LYS A 18 15.09 8.09 -5.62
CA LYS A 18 15.62 9.36 -6.18
C LYS A 18 17.14 9.42 -6.25
N VAL A 19 17.86 8.75 -5.35
CA VAL A 19 19.31 8.94 -5.21
C VAL A 19 20.07 7.62 -5.39
N ALA A 20 19.92 6.67 -4.47
CA ALA A 20 20.79 5.51 -4.41
C ALA A 20 20.61 4.56 -5.61
N GLY A 21 19.35 4.25 -5.95
CA GLY A 21 18.99 3.37 -7.05
C GLY A 21 19.44 3.89 -8.42
N PRO A 22 19.06 5.12 -8.82
CA PRO A 22 19.52 5.72 -10.08
C PRO A 22 21.05 5.83 -10.16
N ARG A 23 21.72 6.19 -9.06
CA ARG A 23 23.19 6.29 -9.01
C ARG A 23 23.85 4.94 -9.21
N TRP A 24 23.32 3.89 -8.57
CA TRP A 24 23.83 2.53 -8.71
C TRP A 24 23.59 1.94 -10.10
N MET A 25 22.44 2.25 -10.70
CA MET A 25 22.11 1.80 -12.05
C MET A 25 22.82 2.57 -13.16
N LYS A 26 23.41 3.76 -12.90
CA LYS A 26 24.03 4.61 -13.93
C LYS A 26 24.96 3.83 -14.87
N ASN A 27 25.86 3.02 -14.31
CA ASN A 27 26.89 2.26 -15.04
C ASN A 27 26.51 0.78 -15.29
N ARG A 28 25.24 0.39 -15.08
CA ARG A 28 24.77 -1.01 -15.24
C ARG A 28 23.74 -1.11 -16.35
N GLU A 29 23.63 -2.25 -17.00
CA GLU A 29 22.53 -2.51 -17.94
C GLU A 29 21.21 -2.74 -17.18
N PRO A 30 20.04 -2.45 -17.80
CA PRO A 30 18.75 -2.71 -17.17
C PRO A 30 18.54 -4.21 -16.96
N PHE A 31 18.02 -4.60 -15.80
CA PHE A 31 17.77 -6.01 -15.50
C PHE A 31 16.57 -6.56 -16.28
N GLU A 32 16.72 -7.76 -16.85
CA GLU A 32 15.64 -8.51 -17.50
C GLU A 32 14.80 -9.30 -16.50
N ILE A 33 14.09 -8.58 -15.62
CA ILE A 33 13.25 -9.13 -14.54
C ILE A 33 11.75 -9.21 -14.92
N THR A 34 11.44 -9.28 -16.21
CA THR A 34 10.07 -9.21 -16.73
C THR A 34 9.14 -10.27 -16.13
N ASN A 35 9.63 -11.51 -15.94
CA ASN A 35 8.83 -12.58 -15.35
C ASN A 35 8.54 -12.35 -13.86
N ILE A 36 9.50 -11.79 -13.12
CA ILE A 36 9.31 -11.44 -11.71
C ILE A 36 8.23 -10.37 -11.59
N ILE A 37 8.29 -9.34 -12.44
CA ILE A 37 7.27 -8.26 -12.47
C ILE A 37 5.88 -8.83 -12.79
N ARG A 38 5.78 -9.77 -13.74
CA ARG A 38 4.50 -10.43 -14.06
C ARG A 38 3.92 -11.18 -12.86
N VAL A 39 4.75 -11.99 -12.18
CA VAL A 39 4.33 -12.74 -10.99
C VAL A 39 3.92 -11.79 -9.86
N TYR A 40 4.71 -10.74 -9.63
CA TYR A 40 4.40 -9.69 -8.67
C TYR A 40 3.05 -9.03 -8.98
N ASN A 41 2.82 -8.59 -10.22
CA ASN A 41 1.56 -7.95 -10.62
C ASN A 41 0.36 -8.88 -10.42
N LEU A 42 0.49 -10.16 -10.75
CA LEU A 42 -0.56 -11.15 -10.49
C LEU A 42 -0.83 -11.34 -8.99
N GLY A 43 0.22 -11.40 -8.18
CA GLY A 43 0.12 -11.44 -6.73
C GLY A 43 -0.59 -10.20 -6.16
N MET A 44 -0.23 -9.02 -6.66
CA MET A 44 -0.87 -7.76 -6.27
C MET A 44 -2.35 -7.70 -6.66
N VAL A 45 -2.73 -8.20 -7.85
CA VAL A 45 -4.13 -8.34 -8.22
C VAL A 45 -4.87 -9.25 -7.25
N ALA A 46 -4.31 -10.41 -6.90
CA ALA A 46 -4.92 -11.34 -5.95
C ALA A 46 -5.06 -10.74 -4.54
N LEU A 47 -4.03 -10.03 -4.05
CA LEU A 47 -4.04 -9.37 -2.74
C LEU A 47 -5.08 -8.25 -2.67
N ASN A 48 -5.15 -7.40 -3.70
CA ASN A 48 -6.15 -6.34 -3.76
C ASN A 48 -7.57 -6.89 -3.93
N ALA A 49 -7.75 -7.96 -4.73
CA ALA A 49 -9.04 -8.64 -4.86
C ALA A 49 -9.49 -9.27 -3.53
N ARG A 50 -8.56 -9.87 -2.76
CA ARG A 50 -8.84 -10.38 -1.42
C ARG A 50 -9.22 -9.26 -0.46
N PHE A 51 -8.52 -8.13 -0.49
CA PHE A 51 -8.87 -6.97 0.33
C PHE A 51 -10.27 -6.46 -0.02
N LEU A 52 -10.57 -6.31 -1.31
CA LEU A 52 -11.90 -5.91 -1.78
C LEU A 52 -12.99 -6.86 -1.29
N TYR A 53 -12.75 -8.17 -1.35
CA TYR A 53 -13.70 -9.16 -0.83
C TYR A 53 -13.94 -9.00 0.68
N ILE A 54 -12.88 -8.83 1.47
CA ILE A 54 -12.98 -8.63 2.93
C ILE A 54 -13.76 -7.35 3.23
N LEU A 55 -13.39 -6.25 2.58
CA LEU A 55 -14.04 -4.94 2.72
C LEU A 55 -15.53 -5.06 2.42
N LEU A 56 -15.90 -5.53 1.22
CA LEU A 56 -17.28 -5.62 0.79
C LEU A 56 -18.11 -6.53 1.70
N LYS A 57 -17.56 -7.69 2.12
CA LYS A 57 -18.24 -8.62 3.02
C LYS A 57 -18.54 -8.00 4.38
N LYS A 58 -17.63 -7.18 4.89
CA LYS A 58 -17.76 -6.55 6.21
C LYS A 58 -18.63 -5.29 6.19
N THR A 59 -18.66 -4.56 5.07
CA THR A 59 -19.39 -3.29 4.99
C THR A 59 -20.73 -3.41 4.28
N TYR A 60 -20.72 -3.68 2.97
CA TYR A 60 -21.88 -3.45 2.07
C TYR A 60 -22.62 -4.71 1.60
N LEU A 61 -22.01 -5.89 1.70
CA LEU A 61 -22.64 -7.16 1.31
C LEU A 61 -23.48 -7.75 2.47
N PRO A 62 -24.33 -8.77 2.20
CA PRO A 62 -25.16 -9.39 3.22
C PRO A 62 -24.35 -9.83 4.45
N GLY A 63 -24.68 -9.26 5.61
CA GLY A 63 -23.96 -9.45 6.87
C GLY A 63 -23.06 -8.28 7.28
N GLY A 64 -22.93 -7.23 6.45
CA GLY A 64 -22.31 -5.96 6.81
C GLY A 64 -23.33 -4.92 7.27
N HIS A 65 -22.89 -4.01 8.13
CA HIS A 65 -23.75 -3.03 8.81
C HIS A 65 -23.60 -1.60 8.27
N TYR A 66 -22.90 -1.40 7.15
CA TYR A 66 -22.61 -0.05 6.64
C TYR A 66 -23.74 0.49 5.77
N SER A 67 -24.10 1.74 6.04
CA SER A 67 -24.92 2.53 5.12
C SER A 67 -24.09 2.97 3.91
N LEU A 68 -24.74 3.18 2.76
CA LEU A 68 -24.14 3.88 1.62
C LEU A 68 -23.94 5.39 1.89
N TRP A 69 -24.54 5.89 2.97
CA TRP A 69 -24.35 7.23 3.51
C TRP A 69 -23.39 7.22 4.69
N CYS A 70 -23.14 8.39 5.29
CA CYS A 70 -22.19 8.61 6.38
C CYS A 70 -22.24 7.48 7.44
N GLN A 71 -21.16 6.70 7.50
CA GLN A 71 -20.92 5.74 8.58
C GLN A 71 -19.90 6.35 9.55
N GLY A 72 -20.36 6.65 10.76
CA GLY A 72 -19.51 7.16 11.83
C GLY A 72 -18.59 6.09 12.42
N ILE A 73 -17.54 6.55 13.09
CA ILE A 73 -16.65 5.71 13.90
C ILE A 73 -17.34 5.46 15.25
N THR A 74 -17.51 4.20 15.62
CA THR A 74 -18.18 3.83 16.87
C THR A 74 -17.21 3.81 18.05
N GLY A 75 -15.96 3.42 17.81
CA GLY A 75 -14.89 3.38 18.81
C GLY A 75 -15.03 2.25 19.83
N TYR A 76 -16.03 1.37 19.70
CA TYR A 76 -16.20 0.23 20.59
C TYR A 76 -15.33 -0.94 20.15
N MET A 77 -14.58 -1.53 21.08
CA MET A 77 -13.74 -2.70 20.81
C MET A 77 -14.55 -3.98 20.86
N ASP A 78 -15.23 -4.30 19.76
CA ASP A 78 -15.96 -5.56 19.57
C ASP A 78 -15.26 -6.50 18.57
N GLU A 79 -15.84 -7.68 18.31
CA GLU A 79 -15.30 -8.64 17.34
C GLU A 79 -15.33 -8.10 15.90
N GLU A 80 -16.24 -7.17 15.60
CA GLU A 80 -16.37 -6.56 14.28
C GLU A 80 -15.21 -5.59 14.03
N MET A 81 -14.94 -4.71 14.99
CA MET A 81 -13.83 -3.77 15.04
C MET A 81 -12.48 -4.48 14.96
N LYS A 82 -12.33 -5.61 15.65
CA LYS A 82 -11.13 -6.46 15.50
C LYS A 82 -10.95 -6.91 14.04
N GLY A 83 -12.04 -7.30 13.37
CA GLY A 83 -12.02 -7.66 11.95
C GLY A 83 -11.64 -6.49 11.04
N TYR A 84 -12.12 -5.28 11.31
CA TYR A 84 -11.73 -4.07 10.59
C TYR A 84 -10.25 -3.75 10.78
N TYR A 85 -9.71 -3.87 12.00
CA TYR A 85 -8.28 -3.71 12.26
C TYR A 85 -7.44 -4.72 11.48
N GLU A 86 -7.81 -6.01 11.51
CA GLU A 86 -7.08 -7.05 10.77
C GLU A 86 -7.08 -6.78 9.25
N GLY A 87 -8.23 -6.37 8.69
CA GLY A 87 -8.36 -5.98 7.29
C GLY A 87 -7.57 -4.71 6.94
N GLY A 88 -7.60 -3.71 7.82
CA GLY A 88 -6.88 -2.45 7.67
C GLY A 88 -5.36 -2.66 7.69
N TRP A 89 -4.84 -3.43 8.64
CA TRP A 89 -3.42 -3.76 8.69
C TRP A 89 -2.97 -4.64 7.52
N PHE A 90 -3.83 -5.54 7.03
CA PHE A 90 -3.59 -6.26 5.79
C PHE A 90 -3.45 -5.28 4.60
N PHE A 91 -4.33 -4.28 4.50
CA PHE A 91 -4.25 -3.27 3.44
C PHE A 91 -2.99 -2.41 3.54
N VAL A 92 -2.61 -1.97 4.75
CA VAL A 92 -1.36 -1.24 4.99
C VAL A 92 -0.16 -2.05 4.49
N ALA A 93 -0.11 -3.35 4.80
CA ALA A 93 0.95 -4.23 4.31
C ALA A 93 0.98 -4.30 2.77
N VAL A 94 -0.18 -4.47 2.12
CA VAL A 94 -0.29 -4.47 0.65
C VAL A 94 0.23 -3.15 0.05
N LYS A 95 -0.08 -2.00 0.66
CA LYS A 95 0.37 -0.68 0.19
C LYS A 95 1.87 -0.44 0.38
N TYR A 96 2.52 -1.11 1.31
CA TYR A 96 3.99 -1.09 1.37
C TYR A 96 4.64 -2.00 0.33
N VAL A 97 3.98 -3.11 -0.04
CA VAL A 97 4.43 -3.96 -1.14
C VAL A 97 4.35 -3.21 -2.48
N ASP A 98 3.38 -2.30 -2.67
CA ASP A 98 3.27 -1.40 -3.84
C ASP A 98 4.55 -0.56 -4.08
N PHE A 99 5.41 -0.33 -3.06
CA PHE A 99 6.67 0.37 -3.28
C PHE A 99 7.62 -0.37 -4.22
N LEU A 100 7.48 -1.70 -4.34
CA LEU A 100 8.30 -2.51 -5.23
C LEU A 100 8.10 -2.14 -6.71
N ASP A 101 6.96 -1.55 -7.10
CA ASP A 101 6.76 -1.05 -8.46
C ASP A 101 7.82 -0.04 -8.87
N THR A 102 8.09 0.95 -8.02
CA THR A 102 9.17 1.91 -8.28
C THR A 102 10.54 1.27 -8.27
N VAL A 103 10.76 0.29 -7.40
CA VAL A 103 12.03 -0.44 -7.34
C VAL A 103 12.26 -1.14 -8.67
N PHE A 104 11.25 -1.82 -9.22
CA PHE A 104 11.33 -2.44 -10.54
C PHE A 104 11.55 -1.41 -11.66
N PHE A 105 10.93 -0.23 -11.60
CA PHE A 105 11.21 0.84 -12.58
C PHE A 105 12.66 1.31 -12.52
N VAL A 106 13.23 1.48 -11.33
CA VAL A 106 14.65 1.83 -11.15
C VAL A 106 15.55 0.73 -11.72
N LEU A 107 15.31 -0.53 -11.36
CA LEU A 107 16.11 -1.68 -11.81
C LEU A 107 16.05 -1.88 -13.33
N ARG A 108 14.94 -1.50 -13.97
CA ARG A 108 14.79 -1.54 -15.43
C ARG A 108 15.22 -0.25 -16.14
N LYS A 109 15.78 0.73 -15.43
CA LYS A 109 16.10 2.07 -15.95
C LYS A 109 14.91 2.78 -16.63
N LYS A 110 13.68 2.49 -16.20
CA LYS A 110 12.45 3.10 -16.72
C LYS A 110 12.11 4.38 -15.96
N PHE A 111 13.06 5.31 -15.89
CA PHE A 111 12.91 6.56 -15.12
C PHE A 111 11.78 7.47 -15.62
N THR A 112 11.37 7.34 -16.88
CA THR A 112 10.21 8.06 -17.44
C THR A 112 8.90 7.71 -16.74
N HIS A 113 8.80 6.53 -16.12
CA HIS A 113 7.60 6.10 -15.38
C HIS A 113 7.61 6.61 -13.93
N ILE A 114 8.78 6.98 -13.40
CA ILE A 114 8.94 7.52 -12.04
C ILE A 114 8.68 9.04 -12.06
N THR A 115 7.44 9.40 -12.36
CA THR A 115 6.99 10.79 -12.40
C THR A 115 6.88 11.37 -10.98
N HIS A 116 6.81 12.70 -10.88
CA HIS A 116 6.53 13.38 -9.60
C HIS A 116 5.22 12.89 -8.99
N LEU A 117 4.16 12.79 -9.82
CA LEU A 117 2.86 12.29 -9.40
C LEU A 117 2.97 10.88 -8.82
N HIS A 118 3.68 9.97 -9.49
CA HIS A 118 3.83 8.59 -9.03
C HIS A 118 4.49 8.53 -7.64
N VAL A 119 5.61 9.23 -7.45
CA VAL A 119 6.33 9.21 -6.17
C VAL A 119 5.51 9.86 -5.04
N ILE A 120 4.85 10.98 -5.31
CA ILE A 120 3.98 11.67 -4.34
C ILE A 120 2.79 10.78 -3.97
N HIS A 121 2.13 10.18 -4.97
CA HIS A 121 1.01 9.26 -4.77
C HIS A 121 1.39 8.09 -3.87
N HIS A 122 2.44 7.34 -4.20
CA HIS A 122 2.86 6.19 -3.39
C HIS A 122 3.25 6.60 -1.97
N THR A 123 3.86 7.77 -1.80
CA THR A 123 4.24 8.27 -0.47
C THR A 123 3.03 8.66 0.36
N ILE A 124 2.13 9.48 -0.18
CA ILE A 124 0.95 9.98 0.53
C ILE A 124 -0.01 8.83 0.85
N VAL A 125 -0.25 7.93 -0.10
CA VAL A 125 -1.12 6.76 0.12
C VAL A 125 -0.57 5.92 1.27
N ALA A 126 0.73 5.60 1.29
CA ALA A 126 1.33 4.79 2.34
C ALA A 126 1.29 5.44 3.74
N VAL A 127 1.45 6.77 3.84
CA VAL A 127 1.26 7.51 5.10
C VAL A 127 -0.19 7.48 5.53
N ASN A 128 -1.12 7.79 4.61
CA ASN A 128 -2.54 7.90 4.92
C ASN A 128 -3.10 6.58 5.41
N VAL A 129 -2.84 5.46 4.71
CA VAL A 129 -3.38 4.16 5.13
C VAL A 129 -2.85 3.71 6.48
N TRP A 130 -1.59 4.06 6.80
CA TRP A 130 -1.01 3.80 8.12
C TRP A 130 -1.64 4.68 9.20
N TYR A 131 -1.81 5.97 8.93
CA TYR A 131 -2.44 6.91 9.86
C TYR A 131 -3.87 6.48 10.18
N TRP A 132 -4.68 6.21 9.15
CA TRP A 132 -6.06 5.75 9.32
C TRP A 132 -6.13 4.37 9.99
N GLY A 133 -5.26 3.42 9.61
CA GLY A 133 -5.19 2.11 10.28
C GLY A 133 -4.82 2.18 11.76
N LEU A 134 -4.19 3.28 12.21
CA LEU A 134 -3.85 3.50 13.62
C LEU A 134 -4.99 4.15 14.41
N PHE A 135 -5.69 5.12 13.82
CA PHE A 135 -6.64 5.98 14.54
C PHE A 135 -8.12 5.68 14.25
N ALA A 136 -8.46 5.26 13.03
CA ALA A 136 -9.82 4.96 12.63
C ALA A 136 -9.84 3.89 11.52
N PRO A 137 -9.82 2.60 11.90
CA PRO A 137 -9.91 1.49 10.95
C PRO A 137 -11.34 1.20 10.46
N GLU A 138 -12.34 1.87 11.05
CA GLU A 138 -13.77 1.77 10.72
C GLU A 138 -14.31 3.14 10.29
N GLY A 139 -15.54 3.16 9.79
CA GLY A 139 -16.18 4.34 9.21
C GLY A 139 -15.97 4.44 7.69
N GLN A 140 -16.60 5.45 7.11
CA GLN A 140 -16.36 5.87 5.72
C GLN A 140 -15.25 6.91 5.63
#